data_AF-A0A382GHG0-F1
#
_entry.id   AF-A0A382GHG0-F1
#
_cell.length_a   1.000
_cell.length_b   1.000
_cell.length_c   1.000
_cell.angle_alpha   90.00
_cell.angle_beta   90.00
_cell.angle_gamma   90.00
#
_symmetry.space_group_name_H-M   'P 1'
#
loop_
_entity.id
_entity.type
_entity.pdbx_description
1 polymer ?
#
loop_
_entity_poly.entity_id
_entity_poly.type
_entity_poly.pdbx_seq_one_letter_code
_entity_poly.pdbx_strand_id
1 'polypeptide(L)'
;PFVHLKSFGSSEDLSTHDYEVKKTDFGLRFDYAYTEGGNRFPDGVKKENREVIYTYDLTFPFSTLLYVDAQESDFIHYFADAVCPVSVNETRMFQQLTDSTGNPDPEYWVRDSLQILAEDQPLVEGQSRPISLGQGEEYHHIPADRWSILYRKLLRDQFGLGIAHRE
;
A
#
# COMPACT_ATOMS: atom_id res chain seq x y z
N PRO A 1 7.26 -6.17 7.27
CA PRO A 1 7.96 -6.23 8.57
C PRO A 1 9.02 -5.14 8.82
N PHE A 2 9.96 -4.83 7.90
CA PHE A 2 11.16 -4.04 8.25
C PHE A 2 10.93 -2.55 8.58
N VAL A 3 10.02 -1.88 7.88
CA VAL A 3 9.78 -0.43 8.05
C VAL A 3 8.87 -0.17 9.25
N HIS A 4 7.87 -1.03 9.43
CA HIS A 4 6.76 -0.82 10.34
C HIS A 4 6.88 -1.54 11.69
N LEU A 5 8.11 -1.84 12.15
CA LEU A 5 8.34 -2.58 13.40
C LEU A 5 7.76 -1.89 14.65
N LYS A 6 7.51 -0.57 14.62
CA LYS A 6 6.93 0.15 15.76
C LYS A 6 5.42 0.34 15.64
N SER A 7 4.81 -0.05 14.52
CA SER A 7 3.39 0.10 14.23
C SER A 7 2.70 -1.26 14.08
N PHE A 8 2.70 -1.86 12.88
CA PHE A 8 1.97 -3.11 12.58
C PHE A 8 2.86 -4.24 12.05
N GLY A 9 4.16 -4.00 11.88
CA GLY A 9 5.10 -5.01 11.43
C GLY A 9 5.30 -6.11 12.47
N SER A 10 5.00 -7.36 12.10
CA SER A 10 5.37 -8.53 12.90
C SER A 10 6.81 -8.98 12.62
N SER A 11 7.44 -9.61 13.60
CA SER A 11 8.80 -10.15 13.51
C SER A 11 8.86 -11.61 13.05
N GLU A 12 7.70 -12.26 12.88
CA GLU A 12 7.62 -13.73 12.85
C GLU A 12 7.69 -14.35 11.45
N ASP A 13 7.47 -13.59 10.37
CA ASP A 13 7.61 -14.12 9.02
C ASP A 13 8.13 -13.09 8.00
N LEU A 14 9.16 -13.48 7.25
CA LEU A 14 9.73 -12.74 6.12
C LEU A 14 9.35 -13.37 4.78
N SER A 15 8.61 -14.48 4.79
CA SER A 15 8.13 -15.14 3.60
C SER A 15 7.10 -14.25 2.90
N THR A 16 7.20 -14.19 1.57
CA THR A 16 6.21 -13.52 0.74
C THR A 16 5.34 -14.61 0.13
N HIS A 17 4.03 -14.52 0.35
CA HIS A 17 3.08 -15.42 -0.26
C HIS A 17 2.98 -15.13 -1.77
N ASP A 18 2.77 -16.17 -2.58
CA ASP A 18 2.44 -15.97 -3.98
C ASP A 18 1.03 -15.38 -4.09
N TYR A 19 0.87 -14.35 -4.91
CA TYR A 19 -0.40 -13.63 -5.07
C TYR A 19 -0.65 -13.27 -6.54
N GLU A 20 -1.90 -13.34 -6.98
CA GLU A 20 -2.28 -12.99 -8.35
C GLU A 20 -2.62 -11.49 -8.44
N VAL A 21 -2.17 -10.84 -9.51
CA VAL A 21 -2.56 -9.45 -9.82
C VAL A 21 -3.50 -9.45 -11.00
N LYS A 22 -4.74 -9.02 -10.76
CA LYS A 22 -5.81 -8.95 -11.76
C LYS A 22 -5.93 -7.54 -12.29
N LYS A 23 -6.15 -7.39 -13.59
CA LYS A 23 -6.54 -6.10 -14.18
C LYS A 23 -8.04 -5.91 -13.98
N THR A 24 -8.43 -4.68 -13.68
CA THR A 24 -9.83 -4.25 -13.61
C THR A 24 -10.10 -3.23 -14.72
N ASP A 25 -11.34 -2.75 -14.82
CA ASP A 25 -11.71 -1.70 -15.77
C ASP A 25 -10.98 -0.36 -15.49
N PHE A 26 -10.53 -0.15 -14.25
CA PHE A 26 -9.98 1.13 -13.79
C PHE A 26 -8.53 1.03 -13.26
N GLY A 27 -8.03 -0.18 -13.03
CA GLY A 27 -6.64 -0.41 -12.63
C GLY A 27 -6.30 -1.86 -12.30
N LEU A 28 -5.84 -2.12 -11.09
CA LEU A 28 -5.37 -3.43 -10.63
C LEU A 28 -6.06 -3.83 -9.33
N ARG A 29 -6.30 -5.13 -9.16
CA ARG A 29 -6.75 -5.72 -7.91
C ARG A 29 -5.89 -6.91 -7.51
N PHE A 30 -5.52 -7.00 -6.24
CA PHE A 30 -4.84 -8.17 -5.69
C PHE A 30 -5.05 -8.27 -4.18
N ASP A 31 -4.95 -9.50 -3.68
CA ASP A 31 -5.06 -9.81 -2.25
C ASP A 31 -3.67 -10.21 -1.73
N TYR A 32 -3.32 -9.74 -0.54
CA TYR A 32 -2.04 -10.02 0.10
C TYR A 32 -2.26 -10.44 1.55
N ALA A 33 -1.95 -11.70 1.86
CA ALA A 33 -2.03 -12.24 3.21
C ALA A 33 -0.80 -11.81 4.03
N TYR A 34 -1.04 -11.36 5.26
CA TYR A 34 -0.01 -10.88 6.16
C TYR A 34 -0.39 -11.11 7.61
N THR A 35 0.62 -11.24 8.47
CA THR A 35 0.43 -11.28 9.92
C THR A 35 0.80 -9.91 10.49
N GLU A 36 -0.19 -9.12 10.91
CA GLU A 36 0.03 -7.89 11.66
C GLU A 36 0.44 -8.18 13.11
N GLY A 37 1.36 -7.38 13.64
CA GLY A 37 1.68 -7.34 15.06
C GLY A 37 0.83 -6.31 15.80
N GLY A 38 0.51 -6.61 17.06
CA GLY A 38 -0.31 -5.79 17.94
C GLY A 38 -1.81 -6.03 17.81
N ASN A 39 -2.58 -5.51 18.76
CA ASN A 39 -4.04 -5.56 18.75
C ASN A 39 -4.62 -4.20 18.30
N ARG A 40 -4.67 -3.99 16.98
CA ARG A 40 -5.08 -2.72 16.35
C ARG A 40 -6.56 -2.67 15.97
N PHE A 41 -7.28 -3.77 16.09
CA PHE A 41 -8.67 -3.90 15.64
C PHE A 41 -9.64 -3.77 16.82
N PRO A 42 -10.59 -2.82 16.82
CA PRO A 42 -11.60 -2.67 17.87
C PRO A 42 -12.74 -3.70 17.73
N ASP A 43 -12.42 -4.97 17.52
CA ASP A 43 -13.35 -6.06 17.22
C ASP A 43 -13.62 -7.01 18.40
N GLY A 44 -12.99 -6.75 19.55
CA GLY A 44 -13.11 -7.55 20.76
C GLY A 44 -12.21 -8.78 20.79
N VAL A 45 -11.49 -9.09 19.71
CA VAL A 45 -10.49 -10.16 19.68
C VAL A 45 -9.18 -9.63 20.27
N LYS A 46 -8.56 -10.40 21.17
CA LYS A 46 -7.29 -10.02 21.82
C LYS A 46 -6.21 -11.02 21.44
N LYS A 47 -5.42 -10.66 20.42
CA LYS A 47 -4.23 -11.40 20.01
C LYS A 47 -3.04 -10.47 19.86
N GLU A 48 -1.84 -11.00 20.11
CA GLU A 48 -0.59 -10.28 19.86
C GLU A 48 -0.27 -10.19 18.37
N ASN A 49 -0.65 -11.21 17.60
CA ASN A 49 -0.52 -11.24 16.15
C ASN A 49 -1.88 -11.56 15.52
N ARG A 50 -2.19 -10.90 14.41
CA ARG A 50 -3.45 -11.03 13.68
C ARG A 50 -3.18 -11.37 12.23
N GLU A 51 -3.74 -12.47 11.76
CA GLU A 51 -3.82 -12.73 10.33
C GLU A 51 -4.77 -11.72 9.69
N VAL A 52 -4.31 -11.08 8.62
CA VAL A 52 -5.07 -10.10 7.85
C VAL A 52 -4.95 -10.39 6.37
N ILE A 53 -6.02 -10.08 5.62
CA ILE A 53 -5.99 -10.06 4.16
C ILE A 53 -6.10 -8.60 3.74
N TYR A 54 -5.03 -8.09 3.14
CA TYR A 54 -5.04 -6.80 2.46
C TYR A 54 -5.56 -6.98 1.05
N THR A 55 -6.74 -6.45 0.74
CA THR A 55 -7.18 -6.33 -0.65
C THR A 55 -6.83 -4.93 -1.15
N TYR A 56 -6.03 -4.86 -2.21
CA TYR A 56 -5.70 -3.61 -2.88
C TYR A 56 -6.53 -3.47 -4.14
N ASP A 57 -7.28 -2.38 -4.26
CA ASP A 57 -7.90 -1.88 -5.48
C ASP A 57 -7.20 -0.59 -5.92
N LEU A 58 -6.25 -0.73 -6.84
CA LEU A 58 -5.54 0.39 -7.44
C LEU A 58 -6.37 0.97 -8.58
N THR A 59 -6.62 2.28 -8.55
CA THR A 59 -7.21 3.06 -9.64
C THR A 59 -6.12 3.94 -10.25
N PHE A 60 -5.92 3.81 -11.57
CA PHE A 60 -4.92 4.62 -12.24
C PHE A 60 -5.31 6.12 -12.25
N PRO A 61 -4.34 7.04 -12.17
CA PRO A 61 -2.90 6.77 -12.10
C PRO A 61 -2.33 6.75 -10.68
N PHE A 62 -3.03 7.24 -9.64
CA PHE A 62 -2.42 7.49 -8.31
C PHE A 62 -3.41 7.34 -7.14
N SER A 63 -4.40 6.44 -7.25
CA SER A 63 -5.37 6.21 -6.17
C SER A 63 -5.44 4.74 -5.78
N THR A 64 -5.67 4.49 -4.50
CA THR A 64 -5.75 3.15 -3.91
C THR A 64 -6.91 3.09 -2.95
N LEU A 65 -7.73 2.04 -3.05
CA LEU A 65 -8.60 1.60 -1.98
C LEU A 65 -8.00 0.33 -1.38
N LEU A 66 -7.72 0.36 -0.08
CA LEU A 66 -7.18 -0.77 0.66
C LEU A 66 -8.21 -1.24 1.67
N TYR A 67 -8.50 -2.54 1.62
CA TYR A 67 -9.38 -3.23 2.56
C TYR A 67 -8.51 -4.12 3.44
N VAL A 68 -8.56 -3.94 4.76
CA VAL A 68 -7.84 -4.78 5.72
C VAL A 68 -8.84 -5.64 6.45
N ASP A 69 -8.95 -6.89 6.02
CA ASP A 69 -9.87 -7.88 6.59
C ASP A 69 -9.19 -8.62 7.75
N ALA A 70 -9.64 -8.34 8.99
CA ALA A 70 -9.11 -8.93 10.20
C ALA A 70 -9.70 -10.33 10.42
N GLN A 71 -8.92 -11.37 10.13
CA GLN A 71 -9.40 -12.75 10.15
C GLN A 71 -9.89 -13.16 11.53
N GLU A 72 -10.94 -14.00 11.63
CA GLU A 72 -11.62 -14.37 12.89
C GLU A 72 -12.46 -13.25 13.53
N SER A 73 -12.78 -12.19 12.80
CA SER A 73 -13.90 -11.30 13.08
C SER A 73 -14.52 -10.81 11.77
N ASP A 74 -15.67 -10.11 11.83
CA ASP A 74 -16.29 -9.45 10.67
C ASP A 74 -15.77 -8.00 10.49
N PHE A 75 -14.62 -7.69 11.10
CA PHE A 75 -14.10 -6.34 11.16
C PHE A 75 -13.21 -6.03 9.94
N ILE A 76 -13.47 -4.90 9.28
CA ILE A 76 -12.73 -4.47 8.08
C ILE A 76 -12.35 -3.00 8.22
N HIS A 77 -11.07 -2.66 8.01
CA HIS A 77 -10.64 -1.28 7.75
C HIS A 77 -10.69 -0.97 6.26
N TYR A 78 -11.06 0.26 5.95
CA TYR A 78 -11.06 0.81 4.60
C TYR A 78 -10.18 2.05 4.58
N PHE A 79 -9.11 2.02 3.78
CA PHE A 79 -8.27 3.17 3.51
C PHE A 79 -8.46 3.59 2.06
N ALA A 80 -8.57 4.89 1.83
CA ALA A 80 -8.59 5.48 0.51
C ALA A 80 -7.48 6.51 0.41
N ASP A 81 -6.47 6.20 -0.39
CA ASP A 81 -5.33 7.07 -0.64
C ASP A 81 -5.41 7.64 -2.06
N ALA A 82 -5.15 8.94 -2.19
CA ALA A 82 -5.00 9.59 -3.47
C ALA A 82 -3.78 10.52 -3.44
N VAL A 83 -2.91 10.41 -4.43
CA VAL A 83 -1.69 11.19 -4.52
C VAL A 83 -1.77 12.19 -5.67
N CYS A 84 -1.56 13.46 -5.35
CA CYS A 84 -1.44 14.53 -6.32
C CYS A 84 0.05 14.81 -6.60
N PRO A 85 0.52 14.68 -7.86
CA PRO A 85 1.86 15.09 -8.23
C PRO A 85 1.95 16.62 -8.25
N VAL A 86 2.62 17.22 -7.27
CA VAL A 86 2.76 18.67 -7.15
C VAL A 86 3.92 19.17 -8.02
N SER A 87 5.02 18.40 -8.06
CA SER A 87 6.19 18.68 -8.87
C SER A 87 6.93 17.38 -9.22
N VAL A 88 8.11 17.50 -9.83
CA VAL A 88 8.99 16.34 -10.12
C VAL A 88 9.53 15.64 -8.87
N ASN A 89 9.52 16.31 -7.71
CA ASN A 89 10.08 15.81 -6.45
C ASN A 89 9.15 16.04 -5.24
N GLU A 90 7.91 16.45 -5.48
CA GLU A 90 6.93 16.73 -4.44
C GLU A 90 5.59 16.08 -4.79
N THR A 91 5.01 15.39 -3.81
CA THR A 91 3.66 14.86 -3.90
C THR A 91 2.85 15.32 -2.72
N ARG A 92 1.54 15.46 -2.92
CA ARG A 92 0.57 15.69 -1.85
C ARG A 92 -0.35 14.49 -1.76
N MET A 93 -0.29 13.80 -0.64
CA MET A 93 -1.16 12.65 -0.36
C MET A 93 -2.41 13.09 0.40
N PHE A 94 -3.54 12.52 0.03
CA PHE A 94 -4.81 12.61 0.72
C PHE A 94 -5.20 11.21 1.14
N GLN A 95 -5.48 11.02 2.43
CA GLN A 95 -5.88 9.73 2.98
C GLN A 95 -7.23 9.91 3.70
N GLN A 96 -8.13 8.96 3.48
CA GLN A 96 -9.38 8.83 4.19
C GLN A 96 -9.47 7.43 4.77
N LEU A 97 -10.00 7.31 5.99
CA LEU A 97 -10.15 6.04 6.68
C LEU A 97 -11.57 5.89 7.21
N THR A 98 -12.13 4.69 7.02
CA THR A 98 -13.31 4.25 7.76
C THR A 98 -13.17 2.76 8.12
N ASP A 99 -14.12 2.23 8.88
CA ASP A 99 -14.18 0.82 9.25
C ASP A 99 -15.60 0.27 9.09
N SER A 100 -15.77 -1.03 9.32
CA SER A 100 -17.08 -1.70 9.24
C SER A 100 -18.11 -1.17 10.24
N THR A 101 -17.70 -0.42 11.27
CA THR A 101 -18.61 0.23 12.21
C THR A 101 -19.13 1.56 11.68
N GLY A 102 -18.42 2.16 10.71
CA GLY A 102 -18.72 3.46 10.13
C GLY A 102 -18.44 4.65 11.07
N ASN A 103 -17.86 4.41 12.24
CA ASN A 103 -17.55 5.44 13.23
C ASN A 103 -16.19 5.18 13.91
N PRO A 104 -15.08 5.19 13.13
CA PRO A 104 -13.74 5.02 13.67
C PRO A 104 -13.36 6.16 14.63
N ASP A 105 -12.48 5.88 15.61
CA ASP A 105 -11.92 6.92 16.48
C ASP A 105 -10.97 7.84 15.70
N PRO A 106 -11.35 9.10 15.40
CA PRO A 106 -10.55 9.96 14.53
C PRO A 106 -9.20 10.33 15.15
N GLU A 107 -9.12 10.50 16.47
CA GLU A 107 -7.87 10.92 17.13
C GLU A 107 -6.85 9.77 17.11
N TYR A 108 -7.31 8.56 17.41
CA TYR A 108 -6.48 7.36 17.32
C TYR A 108 -5.94 7.16 15.91
N TRP A 109 -6.83 7.20 14.90
CA TRP A 109 -6.46 6.85 13.52
C TRP A 109 -5.62 7.90 12.82
N VAL A 110 -5.82 9.20 13.12
CA VAL A 110 -4.91 10.25 12.63
C VAL A 110 -3.50 10.05 13.20
N ARG A 111 -3.39 9.76 14.50
CA ARG A 111 -2.10 9.51 15.14
C ARG A 111 -1.42 8.26 14.57
N ASP A 112 -2.16 7.17 14.41
CA ASP A 112 -1.63 5.92 13.87
C ASP A 112 -1.14 6.09 12.43
N SER A 113 -1.92 6.76 11.58
CA SER A 113 -1.55 7.04 10.19
C SER A 113 -0.32 7.93 10.09
N LEU A 114 -0.23 8.98 10.92
CA LEU A 114 0.96 9.84 10.98
C LEU A 114 2.21 9.08 11.43
N GLN A 115 2.06 8.11 12.34
CA GLN A 115 3.17 7.26 12.76
C GLN A 115 3.67 6.39 11.60
N ILE A 116 2.77 5.72 10.87
CA ILE A 116 3.11 4.88 9.72
C ILE A 116 3.82 5.71 8.64
N LEU A 117 3.30 6.91 8.32
CA LEU A 117 3.91 7.81 7.35
C LEU A 117 5.29 8.29 7.77
N ALA A 118 5.50 8.56 9.06
CA ALA A 118 6.81 8.94 9.58
C ALA A 118 7.84 7.80 9.50
N GLU A 119 7.40 6.54 9.52
CA GLU A 119 8.27 5.37 9.31
C GLU A 119 8.68 5.23 7.83
N ASP A 120 7.75 5.46 6.90
CA ASP A 120 8.00 5.36 5.46
C ASP A 120 8.81 6.53 4.89
N GLN A 121 8.53 7.75 5.35
CA GLN A 121 9.08 8.99 4.78
C GLN A 121 10.60 8.94 4.51
N PRO A 122 11.47 8.59 5.47
CA PRO A 122 12.92 8.59 5.22
C PRO A 122 13.36 7.54 4.19
N LEU A 123 12.64 6.43 4.08
CA LEU A 123 12.95 5.39 3.10
C LEU A 123 12.51 5.82 1.69
N VAL A 124 11.31 6.37 1.56
CA VAL A 124 10.74 6.82 0.28
C VAL A 124 11.49 8.04 -0.24
N GLU A 125 11.71 9.06 0.60
CA GLU A 125 12.45 10.28 0.21
C GLU A 125 13.96 10.03 0.04
N GLY A 126 14.50 8.96 0.63
CA GLY A 126 15.89 8.53 0.47
C GLY A 126 16.20 7.86 -0.87
N GLN A 127 15.20 7.62 -1.74
CA GLN A 127 15.40 6.98 -3.04
C GLN A 127 16.18 7.91 -3.98
N SER A 128 17.40 7.48 -4.34
CA SER A 128 18.40 8.33 -5.01
C SER A 128 18.05 8.80 -6.43
N ARG A 129 17.09 8.17 -7.13
CA ARG A 129 16.71 8.49 -8.51
C ARG A 129 15.24 8.21 -8.77
N PRO A 130 14.55 9.02 -9.60
CA PRO A 130 13.23 8.66 -10.14
C PRO A 130 13.32 7.30 -10.82
N ILE A 131 12.53 6.34 -10.35
CA ILE A 131 12.51 4.99 -10.89
C ILE A 131 11.84 5.04 -12.27
N SER A 132 12.48 4.47 -13.29
CA SER A 132 11.93 4.43 -14.65
C SER A 132 10.62 3.63 -14.66
N LEU A 133 9.58 4.17 -15.31
CA LEU A 133 8.32 3.45 -15.59
C LEU A 133 8.46 2.39 -16.69
N GLY A 134 9.68 2.09 -17.14
CA GLY A 134 10.04 0.78 -17.68
C GLY A 134 10.91 0.78 -18.92
N GLN A 135 12.04 1.50 -18.87
CA GLN A 135 13.17 1.28 -19.78
C GLN A 135 14.52 1.10 -19.06
N GLY A 136 14.53 0.87 -17.75
CA GLY A 136 15.75 0.64 -16.97
C GLY A 136 15.69 -0.64 -16.15
N GLU A 137 16.86 -1.24 -15.92
CA GLU A 137 17.05 -2.37 -15.02
C GLU A 137 16.83 -1.93 -13.57
N GLU A 138 15.64 -2.18 -13.00
CA GLU A 138 15.66 -2.68 -11.64
C GLU A 138 16.21 -4.11 -11.75
N TYR A 139 17.52 -4.23 -11.52
CA TYR A 139 18.31 -5.41 -11.87
C TYR A 139 17.80 -6.71 -11.24
N HIS A 140 16.95 -6.66 -10.22
CA HIS A 140 16.47 -7.84 -9.50
C HIS A 140 15.04 -7.63 -8.99
N HIS A 141 14.05 -7.91 -9.84
CA HIS A 141 12.68 -8.09 -9.37
C HIS A 141 12.48 -9.49 -8.83
N ILE A 142 11.84 -9.60 -7.68
CA ILE A 142 11.40 -10.88 -7.11
C ILE A 142 9.90 -11.06 -7.33
N PRO A 143 9.34 -12.29 -7.19
CA PRO A 143 7.90 -12.52 -7.33
C PRO A 143 7.03 -11.59 -6.47
N ALA A 144 7.55 -11.12 -5.34
CA ALA A 144 6.88 -10.16 -4.47
C ALA A 144 6.61 -8.79 -5.14
N ASP A 145 7.35 -8.41 -6.20
CA ASP A 145 7.22 -7.13 -6.91
C ASP A 145 6.21 -7.16 -8.06
N ARG A 146 5.49 -8.27 -8.25
CA ARG A 146 4.61 -8.51 -9.41
C ARG A 146 3.63 -7.37 -9.68
N TRP A 147 2.98 -6.83 -8.66
CA TRP A 147 2.03 -5.72 -8.84
C TRP A 147 2.72 -4.44 -9.31
N SER A 148 3.88 -4.10 -8.74
CA SER A 148 4.57 -2.83 -9.03
C SER A 148 5.15 -2.82 -10.45
N ILE A 149 5.64 -3.97 -10.92
CA ILE A 149 6.08 -4.17 -12.30
C ILE A 149 4.92 -3.95 -13.27
N LEU A 150 3.79 -4.61 -13.01
CA LEU A 150 2.62 -4.50 -13.87
C LEU A 150 2.08 -3.06 -13.86
N TYR A 151 2.03 -2.43 -12.69
CA TYR A 151 1.59 -1.06 -12.51
C TYR A 151 2.43 -0.07 -13.33
N ARG A 152 3.77 -0.11 -13.21
CA ARG A 152 4.69 0.75 -13.97
C ARG A 152 4.52 0.54 -15.48
N LYS A 153 4.43 -0.72 -15.91
CA LYS A 153 4.19 -1.06 -17.33
C LYS A 153 2.91 -0.40 -17.84
N LEU A 154 1.81 -0.49 -17.08
CA LEU A 154 0.52 0.05 -17.50
C LEU A 154 0.45 1.57 -17.44
N LEU A 155 1.08 2.23 -16.45
CA LEU A 155 1.21 3.69 -16.42
C LEU A 155 1.87 4.23 -17.70
N ARG A 156 2.91 3.55 -18.18
CA ARG A 156 3.56 3.89 -19.44
C ARG A 156 2.70 3.55 -20.65
N ASP A 157 2.26 2.30 -20.76
CA ASP A 157 1.61 1.78 -21.97
C ASP A 157 0.21 2.38 -22.21
N GLN A 158 -0.53 2.75 -21.16
CA GLN A 158 -1.89 3.31 -21.27
C GLN A 158 -1.94 4.84 -21.18
N PHE A 159 -1.08 5.45 -20.34
CA PHE A 159 -1.16 6.89 -20.05
C PHE A 159 0.04 7.68 -20.59
N GLY A 160 1.03 7.02 -21.20
CA GLY A 160 2.23 7.67 -21.72
C GLY A 160 3.15 8.25 -20.64
N LEU A 161 2.95 7.89 -19.38
CA LEU A 161 3.75 8.41 -18.27
C LEU A 161 5.18 7.84 -18.31
N GLY A 162 6.15 8.69 -17.98
CA GLY A 162 7.57 8.31 -17.97
C GLY A 162 8.23 8.18 -19.35
N ILE A 163 7.50 8.50 -20.42
CA ILE A 163 8.07 8.67 -21.75
C ILE A 163 8.59 10.12 -21.84
N ALA A 164 9.91 10.29 -21.93
CA ALA A 164 10.45 11.60 -22.28
C ALA A 164 9.98 11.92 -23.72
N HIS A 165 9.18 12.97 -23.88
CA HIS A 165 8.95 13.54 -25.22
C HIS A 165 10.32 13.96 -25.76
N ARG A 166 10.79 13.26 -26.79
CA ARG A 166 11.89 13.77 -27.61
C ARG A 166 11.27 14.85 -28.50
N GLU A 167 11.53 16.11 -28.17
CA GLU A 167 11.45 17.20 -29.16
C GLU A 167 12.57 17.06 -30.20
#